data_AF-A0A7X4FB41-F1
#
_entry.id   AF-A0A7X4FB41-F1
#
_cell.length_a   1.000
_cell.length_b   1.000
_cell.length_c   1.000
_cell.angle_alpha   90.00
_cell.angle_beta   90.00
_cell.angle_gamma   90.00
#
_symmetry.space_group_name_H-M   'P 1'
#
loop_
_entity.id
_entity.type
_entity.pdbx_description
1 polymer ?
#
loop_
_entity_poly.entity_id
_entity_poly.type
_entity_poly.pdbx_seq_one_letter_code
_entity_poly.pdbx_strand_id
1 'polypeptide(L)'
;MRQFVCLLLMASLMLSGMTLSHAQDVDFDPLSASDVNADGTVNILDLTLIATYFGESLSGNQPAAADVNADGTVDILDLTLVASHFGKRSGIPFEVTDATFDEIVLGAELPIVVEFKDDT
;
A
#
# COMPACT_ATOMS: atom_id res chain seq x y z
N MET A 1 -43.02 -32.18 5.95
CA MET A 1 -42.55 -31.05 6.80
C MET A 1 -41.06 -31.15 7.18
N ARG A 2 -40.54 -32.33 7.57
CA ARG A 2 -39.12 -32.50 7.95
C ARG A 2 -38.10 -32.31 6.80
N GLN A 3 -38.41 -32.71 5.57
CA GLN A 3 -37.51 -32.56 4.41
C GLN A 3 -37.34 -31.10 3.96
N PHE A 4 -38.40 -30.28 4.06
CA PHE A 4 -38.34 -28.85 3.69
C PHE A 4 -37.54 -28.01 4.70
N VAL A 5 -37.56 -28.39 5.98
CA VAL A 5 -36.75 -27.74 7.03
C VAL A 5 -35.26 -27.98 6.80
N CYS A 6 -34.87 -29.20 6.40
CA CYS A 6 -33.48 -29.52 6.07
C CYS A 6 -32.98 -28.77 4.83
N LEU A 7 -33.80 -28.64 3.78
CA LEU A 7 -33.42 -27.93 2.55
C LEU A 7 -33.18 -26.43 2.82
N LEU A 8 -33.99 -25.81 3.66
CA LEU A 8 -33.85 -24.41 4.09
C LEU A 8 -32.61 -24.17 4.97
N LEU A 9 -32.28 -25.12 5.86
CA LEU A 9 -31.12 -25.04 6.73
C LEU A 9 -29.80 -25.19 5.96
N MET A 10 -29.77 -26.11 4.98
CA MET A 10 -28.60 -26.27 4.09
C MET A 10 -28.44 -25.06 3.18
N ALA A 11 -29.54 -24.49 2.66
CA ALA A 11 -29.48 -23.25 1.88
C ALA A 11 -28.95 -22.05 2.69
N SER A 12 -29.31 -21.94 3.98
CA SER A 12 -28.76 -20.89 4.88
C SER A 12 -27.27 -21.06 5.19
N LEU A 13 -26.77 -22.30 5.20
CA LEU A 13 -25.37 -22.63 5.47
C LEU A 13 -24.46 -22.39 4.24
N MET A 14 -25.00 -22.53 3.03
CA MET A 14 -24.28 -22.24 1.79
C MET A 14 -24.18 -20.74 1.50
N LEU A 15 -25.15 -19.94 1.97
CA LEU A 15 -25.17 -18.48 1.80
C LEU A 15 -24.14 -17.76 2.68
N SER A 16 -23.74 -18.38 3.78
CA SER A 16 -22.74 -17.86 4.74
C SER A 16 -21.29 -18.20 4.35
N GLY A 17 -21.07 -19.05 3.34
CA GLY A 17 -19.73 -19.47 2.88
C GLY A 17 -19.15 -18.65 1.72
N MET A 18 -19.94 -17.80 1.08
CA MET A 18 -19.46 -16.91 0.02
C MET A 18 -19.00 -15.58 0.62
N THR A 19 -17.87 -15.62 1.33
CA THR A 19 -17.05 -14.41 1.36
C THR A 19 -16.59 -14.19 -0.07
N LEU A 20 -17.07 -13.12 -0.69
CA LEU A 20 -16.47 -12.62 -1.92
C LEU A 20 -15.05 -12.19 -1.53
N SER A 21 -14.10 -13.12 -1.62
CA SER A 21 -12.69 -12.77 -1.61
C SER A 21 -12.44 -12.06 -2.94
N HIS A 22 -12.73 -10.76 -2.95
CA HIS A 22 -12.21 -9.85 -3.95
C HIS A 22 -10.82 -9.46 -3.47
N ALA A 23 -9.92 -10.44 -3.40
CA ALA A 23 -8.51 -10.14 -3.53
C ALA A 23 -8.33 -9.81 -5.00
N GLN A 24 -8.61 -8.57 -5.39
CA GLN A 24 -7.74 -7.98 -6.38
C GLN A 24 -6.39 -8.00 -5.67
N ASP A 25 -5.49 -8.85 -6.17
CA ASP A 25 -4.08 -8.79 -5.87
C ASP A 25 -3.58 -7.44 -6.44
N VAL A 26 -4.02 -6.35 -5.82
CA VAL A 26 -3.32 -5.09 -5.94
C VAL A 26 -2.06 -5.39 -5.15
N ASP A 27 -1.00 -5.70 -5.89
CA ASP A 27 0.34 -5.84 -5.36
C ASP A 27 0.61 -4.58 -4.55
N PHE A 28 0.37 -4.68 -3.25
CA PHE A 28 0.40 -3.55 -2.34
C PHE A 28 1.88 -3.29 -2.22
N ASP A 29 2.33 -2.23 -2.89
CA ASP A 29 3.74 -1.89 -2.92
C ASP A 29 4.26 -1.92 -1.47
N PRO A 30 5.19 -2.85 -1.15
CA PRO A 30 5.67 -3.01 0.21
C PRO A 30 6.39 -1.75 0.72
N LEU A 31 6.68 -0.79 -0.16
CA LEU A 31 7.30 0.49 0.14
C LEU A 31 6.29 1.61 0.39
N SER A 32 5.00 1.41 0.14
CA SER A 32 3.99 2.48 0.22
C SER A 32 3.89 3.09 1.61
N ALA A 33 4.10 2.29 2.66
CA ALA A 33 4.11 2.77 4.04
C ALA A 33 5.36 3.64 4.33
N SER A 34 6.46 3.42 3.62
CA SER A 34 7.70 4.20 3.79
C SER A 34 7.72 5.51 3.02
N ASP A 35 6.89 5.65 1.99
CA ASP A 35 6.65 6.87 1.23
C ASP A 35 5.52 7.67 1.87
N VAL A 36 5.84 8.24 3.03
CA VAL A 36 4.89 8.86 3.97
C VAL A 36 4.19 10.07 3.36
N ASN A 37 4.89 10.84 2.52
CA ASN A 37 4.30 11.98 1.83
C ASN A 37 3.64 11.59 0.48
N ALA A 38 3.75 10.32 0.07
CA ALA A 38 3.22 9.75 -1.17
C ALA A 38 3.71 10.46 -2.44
N ASP A 39 4.98 10.85 -2.48
CA ASP A 39 5.61 11.49 -3.64
C ASP A 39 6.30 10.49 -4.60
N GLY A 40 6.26 9.20 -4.27
CA GLY A 40 6.84 8.11 -5.05
C GLY A 40 8.33 7.87 -4.74
N THR A 41 8.90 8.57 -3.76
CA THR A 41 10.32 8.47 -3.42
C THR A 41 10.55 8.48 -1.93
N VAL A 42 11.01 7.35 -1.37
CA VAL A 42 11.38 7.30 0.04
C VAL A 42 12.66 8.09 0.28
N ASN A 43 12.56 9.27 0.90
CA ASN A 43 13.67 10.20 1.08
C ASN A 43 13.59 10.98 2.41
N ILE A 44 14.37 12.07 2.51
CA ILE A 44 14.43 12.87 3.73
C ILE A 44 13.09 13.57 4.04
N LEU A 45 12.28 13.84 3.02
CA LEU A 45 10.98 14.49 3.20
C LEU A 45 10.02 13.60 4.00
N ASP A 46 10.01 12.29 3.78
CA ASP A 46 9.24 11.33 4.57
C ASP A 46 9.67 11.30 6.03
N LEU A 47 10.99 11.23 6.27
CA LEU A 47 11.56 11.27 7.61
C LEU A 47 11.23 12.58 8.33
N THR A 48 11.27 13.71 7.62
CA THR A 48 10.90 15.01 8.20
C THR A 48 9.42 15.08 8.55
N LEU A 49 8.54 14.43 7.77
CA LEU A 49 7.10 14.39 8.04
C LEU A 49 6.80 13.54 9.28
N ILE A 50 7.49 12.41 9.48
CA ILE A 50 7.38 11.66 10.75
C ILE A 50 7.87 12.51 11.91
N ALA A 51 9.02 13.17 11.75
CA ALA A 51 9.63 13.97 12.80
C ALA A 51 8.76 15.15 13.27
N THR A 52 7.80 15.64 12.47
CA THR A 52 6.86 16.67 12.93
C THR A 52 5.88 16.18 14.00
N TYR A 53 5.69 14.88 14.13
CA TYR A 53 4.77 14.25 15.09
C TYR A 53 5.51 13.41 16.16
N PHE A 54 6.83 13.50 16.23
CA PHE A 54 7.64 12.64 17.11
C PHE A 54 7.26 12.77 18.59
N GLY A 55 6.99 11.63 19.23
CA GLY A 55 6.57 11.53 20.63
C GLY A 55 5.07 11.69 20.86
N GLU A 56 4.28 11.88 19.80
CA GLU A 56 2.83 11.93 19.89
C GLU A 56 2.23 10.52 19.91
N SER A 57 1.25 10.30 20.78
CA SER A 57 0.37 9.13 20.68
C SER A 57 -0.83 9.49 19.83
N LEU A 58 -1.10 8.69 18.79
CA LEU A 58 -2.21 8.96 17.89
C LEU A 58 -3.53 8.93 18.65
N SER A 59 -4.17 10.10 18.75
CA SER A 59 -5.53 10.23 19.28
C SER A 59 -6.32 11.24 18.44
N GLY A 60 -7.54 10.88 18.05
CA GLY A 60 -8.40 11.76 17.24
C GLY A 60 -8.00 11.82 15.75
N ASN A 61 -7.85 13.03 15.20
CA ASN A 61 -7.68 13.29 13.76
C ASN A 61 -6.20 13.47 13.33
N GLN A 62 -5.25 12.88 14.06
CA GLN A 62 -3.84 12.99 13.71
C GLN A 62 -3.50 12.17 12.45
N PRO A 63 -2.50 12.59 11.66
CA PRO A 63 -2.16 11.90 10.43
C PRO A 63 -1.58 10.52 10.75
N ALA A 64 -2.37 9.50 10.46
CA ALA A 64 -2.00 8.10 10.62
C ALA A 64 -0.76 7.70 9.81
N ALA A 65 -0.35 8.50 8.82
CA ALA A 65 0.83 8.24 8.01
C ALA A 65 2.15 8.34 8.79
N ALA A 66 2.20 9.12 9.89
CA ALA A 66 3.43 9.28 10.67
C ALA A 66 3.73 8.09 11.60
N ASP A 67 2.70 7.34 11.99
CA ASP A 67 2.79 6.08 12.76
C ASP A 67 2.83 4.94 11.75
N VAL A 68 4.03 4.69 11.22
CA VAL A 68 4.23 3.80 10.08
C VAL A 68 4.06 2.34 10.48
N ASN A 69 4.42 1.98 11.72
CA ASN A 69 4.24 0.63 12.24
C ASN A 69 2.82 0.40 12.83
N ALA A 70 2.00 1.45 12.92
CA ALA A 70 0.63 1.45 13.45
C ALA A 70 0.51 0.95 14.90
N ASP A 71 1.52 1.22 15.74
CA ASP A 71 1.51 0.83 17.16
C ASP A 71 0.85 1.87 18.08
N GLY A 72 0.47 3.01 17.52
CA GLY A 72 -0.22 4.11 18.20
C GLY A 72 0.71 5.18 18.75
N THR A 73 2.03 5.08 18.57
CA THR A 73 3.01 6.08 19.00
C THR A 73 3.98 6.40 17.87
N VAL A 74 4.11 7.68 17.53
CA VAL A 74 5.12 8.11 16.57
C VAL A 74 6.47 8.21 17.27
N ASP A 75 7.38 7.28 16.99
CA ASP A 75 8.70 7.25 17.65
C ASP A 75 9.86 6.87 16.71
N ILE A 76 10.97 6.40 17.31
CA ILE A 76 12.17 6.04 16.54
C ILE A 76 11.95 4.81 15.67
N LEU A 77 11.01 3.92 16.02
CA LEU A 77 10.70 2.73 15.25
C LEU A 77 10.14 3.10 13.89
N ASP A 78 9.24 4.10 13.81
CA ASP A 78 8.70 4.61 12.55
C ASP A 78 9.80 5.19 11.65
N LEU A 79 10.66 6.04 12.22
CA LEU A 79 11.80 6.61 11.51
C LEU A 79 12.75 5.53 10.98
N THR A 80 13.03 4.50 11.78
CA THR A 80 13.92 3.41 11.36
C THR A 80 13.30 2.55 10.27
N LEU A 81 11.98 2.38 10.28
CA LEU A 81 11.27 1.63 9.25
C LEU A 81 11.43 2.35 7.90
N VAL A 82 11.12 3.65 7.84
CA VAL A 82 11.31 4.46 6.63
C VAL A 82 12.76 4.50 6.18
N ALA A 83 13.71 4.69 7.10
CA ALA A 83 15.13 4.73 6.78
C ALA A 83 15.65 3.40 6.18
N SER A 84 15.03 2.25 6.52
CA SER A 84 15.39 0.95 5.93
C SER A 84 15.04 0.84 4.44
N HIS A 85 14.22 1.77 3.94
CA HIS A 85 13.79 1.89 2.55
C HIS A 85 14.31 3.17 1.85
N PHE A 86 15.22 3.91 2.49
CA PHE A 86 15.74 5.17 1.96
C PHE A 86 16.32 5.04 0.54
N GLY A 87 15.93 5.96 -0.34
CA GLY A 87 16.33 6.00 -1.74
C GLY A 87 15.56 5.05 -2.67
N LYS A 88 14.63 4.24 -2.13
CA LYS A 88 13.77 3.38 -2.95
C LYS A 88 12.59 4.16 -3.53
N ARG A 89 12.04 3.67 -4.64
CA ARG A 89 10.82 4.18 -5.24
C ARG A 89 9.63 3.42 -4.70
N SER A 90 8.62 4.17 -4.26
CA SER A 90 7.29 3.64 -3.96
C SER A 90 6.41 3.85 -5.19
N GLY A 91 5.50 2.92 -5.45
CA GLY A 91 4.64 2.92 -6.62
C GLY A 91 4.38 1.53 -7.16
N ILE A 92 3.50 1.46 -8.15
CA ILE A 92 3.12 0.19 -8.78
C ILE A 92 4.25 -0.19 -9.75
N PRO A 93 4.98 -1.29 -9.53
CA PRO A 93 5.95 -1.75 -10.50
C PRO A 93 5.23 -2.16 -11.78
N PHE A 94 5.63 -1.58 -12.90
CA PHE A 94 5.07 -1.90 -14.21
C PHE A 94 6.18 -2.09 -15.24
N GLU A 95 6.20 -3.27 -15.86
CA GLU A 95 7.16 -3.59 -16.92
C GLU A 95 6.75 -2.91 -18.23
N VAL A 96 7.55 -1.95 -18.69
CA VAL A 96 7.34 -1.29 -19.97
C VAL A 96 7.97 -2.12 -21.09
N THR A 97 7.19 -2.41 -22.13
CA THR A 97 7.65 -3.11 -23.33
C THR A 97 7.70 -2.15 -24.52
N ASP A 98 8.41 -2.51 -25.58
CA ASP A 98 8.39 -1.73 -26.84
C ASP A 98 6.96 -1.48 -27.36
N ALA A 99 6.03 -2.41 -27.14
CA ALA A 99 4.65 -2.26 -27.58
C ALA A 99 3.83 -1.30 -26.71
N THR A 100 4.23 -1.08 -25.46
CA THR A 100 3.49 -0.27 -24.49
C THR A 100 4.15 1.07 -24.18
N PHE A 101 5.36 1.33 -24.69
CA PHE A 101 6.13 2.54 -24.41
C PHE A 101 5.40 3.83 -24.82
N ASP A 102 4.82 3.87 -26.01
CA ASP A 102 4.15 5.08 -26.49
C ASP A 102 2.91 5.43 -25.65
N GLU A 103 2.14 4.41 -25.26
CA GLU A 103 0.92 4.60 -24.48
C GLU A 103 1.23 4.97 -23.03
N ILE A 104 2.20 4.29 -22.42
CA ILE A 104 2.46 4.38 -20.98
C ILE A 104 3.48 5.48 -20.66
N VAL A 105 4.51 5.63 -21.50
CA VAL A 105 5.60 6.58 -21.23
C VAL A 105 5.34 7.92 -21.90
N LEU A 106 5.09 7.92 -23.21
CA LEU A 106 4.86 9.17 -23.94
C LEU A 106 3.46 9.75 -23.71
N GLY A 107 2.49 8.90 -23.40
CA GLY A 107 1.10 9.29 -23.09
C GLY A 107 0.82 9.65 -21.63
N ALA A 108 1.83 9.61 -20.74
CA ALA A 108 1.61 9.85 -19.31
C ALA A 108 1.22 11.31 -19.02
N GLU A 109 0.08 11.50 -18.36
CA GLU A 109 -0.37 12.79 -17.84
C GLU A 109 0.23 13.11 -16.45
N LEU A 110 0.80 12.10 -15.78
CA LEU A 110 1.44 12.21 -14.47
C LEU A 110 2.95 11.94 -14.58
N PRO A 111 3.77 12.47 -13.67
CA PRO A 111 5.19 12.12 -13.61
C PRO A 111 5.36 10.61 -13.43
N ILE A 112 6.20 10.01 -14.27
CA ILE A 112 6.57 8.60 -14.18
C ILE A 112 8.09 8.49 -14.13
N VAL A 113 8.58 7.48 -13.42
CA VAL A 113 9.99 7.14 -13.38
C VAL A 113 10.18 5.86 -14.18
N VAL A 114 11.02 5.90 -15.20
CA VAL A 114 11.39 4.73 -16.00
C VAL A 114 12.77 4.28 -15.57
N GLU A 115 12.86 3.08 -15.00
CA GLU A 115 14.13 2.43 -14.68
C GLU A 115 14.44 1.38 -15.74
N PHE A 116 15.62 1.50 -16.37
CA PHE A 116 16.11 0.48 -17.29
C PHE A 116 16.84 -0.59 -16.47
N LYS A 117 16.33 -1.81 -16.50
CA LYS A 117 17.01 -2.94 -15.87
C LYS A 117 18.21 -3.31 -16.73
N ASP A 118 19.41 -3.31 -16.13
CA ASP A 118 20.61 -3.76 -16.80
C ASP A 118 20.56 -5.30 -16.90
N ASP A 119 20.77 -5.86 -18.09
CA ASP A 119 20.63 -7.31 -18.38
C ASP A 119 21.81 -8.15 -17.83
N THR A 120 22.57 -7.64 -16.85
CA THR A 120 23.81 -8.24 -16.36
C THR A 120 23.59 -9.45 -15.45
#